data_AF-A0A4R5K6U5-F1
#
_entry.id   AF-A0A4R5K6U5-F1
#
_cell.length_a   1.000
_cell.length_b   1.000
_cell.length_c   1.000
_cell.angle_alpha   90.00
_cell.angle_beta   90.00
_cell.angle_gamma   90.00
#
_symmetry.space_group_name_H-M   'P 1'
#
loop_
_entity.id
_entity.type
_entity.pdbx_description
1 polymer ?
#
loop_
_entity_poly.entity_id
_entity_poly.type
_entity_poly.pdbx_seq_one_letter_code
_entity_poly.pdbx_strand_id
1 'polypeptide(L)'
;MSNAPITDHTVPKQAHATENLLHAEDTGYHKSLKPRQIQMIAIGGAIGTGLFLGAGGRLNAAGPSLVIAYAVCGFFAFLILRALGELVLHRPSSGSFVSYAREFYGE
;
A
#
# COMPACT_ATOMS: atom_id res chain seq x y z
N MET A 1 -22.28 -50.49 -5.35
CA MET A 1 -23.20 -49.44 -4.84
C MET A 1 -22.87 -49.27 -3.37
N SER A 2 -22.26 -48.20 -2.89
CA SER A 2 -22.66 -46.81 -3.09
C SER A 2 -21.42 -45.88 -2.95
N ASN A 3 -21.09 -45.14 -4.01
CA ASN A 3 -20.23 -43.96 -3.90
C ASN A 3 -21.10 -42.86 -3.29
N ALA A 4 -20.90 -42.57 -2.01
CA ALA A 4 -21.47 -41.38 -1.40
C ALA A 4 -20.75 -40.14 -2.01
N PRO A 5 -21.48 -39.11 -2.46
CA PRO A 5 -20.86 -37.85 -2.86
C PRO A 5 -20.28 -37.22 -1.60
N ILE A 6 -18.99 -36.91 -1.63
CA ILE A 6 -18.37 -36.05 -0.62
C ILE A 6 -19.08 -34.71 -0.71
N THR A 7 -19.90 -34.41 0.30
CA THR A 7 -20.61 -33.14 0.43
C THR A 7 -19.59 -32.02 0.54
N ASP A 8 -19.55 -31.19 -0.49
CA ASP A 8 -18.81 -29.94 -0.58
C ASP A 8 -19.21 -29.02 0.58
N HIS A 9 -18.37 -29.01 1.61
CA HIS A 9 -18.49 -28.11 2.74
C HIS A 9 -18.12 -26.69 2.28
N THR A 10 -19.13 -25.98 1.75
CA THR A 10 -19.37 -24.54 1.95
C THR A 10 -18.12 -23.67 2.09
N VAL A 11 -17.34 -23.53 1.02
CA VAL A 11 -16.56 -22.30 0.80
C VAL A 11 -17.57 -21.21 0.40
N PRO A 12 -17.65 -20.07 1.12
CA PRO A 12 -18.67 -19.06 0.86
C PRO A 12 -18.53 -18.52 -0.57
N LYS A 13 -19.61 -18.63 -1.37
CA LYS A 13 -19.75 -18.04 -2.73
C LYS A 13 -19.45 -16.53 -2.80
N GLN A 14 -19.28 -15.86 -1.66
CA GLN A 14 -18.91 -14.46 -1.56
C GLN A 14 -17.44 -14.19 -1.92
N ALA A 15 -16.51 -15.12 -1.67
CA ALA A 15 -15.09 -14.92 -1.95
C ALA A 15 -14.81 -14.76 -3.46
N HIS A 16 -15.41 -15.63 -4.29
CA HIS A 16 -15.26 -15.58 -5.75
C HIS A 16 -16.04 -14.43 -6.41
N ALA A 17 -17.10 -13.92 -5.76
CA ALA A 17 -17.84 -12.76 -6.26
C ALA A 17 -17.02 -11.48 -6.06
N THR A 18 -16.38 -11.30 -4.90
CA THR A 18 -15.53 -10.14 -4.61
C THR A 18 -14.28 -10.09 -5.48
N GLU A 19 -13.59 -11.21 -5.74
CA GLU A 19 -12.44 -11.23 -6.65
C GLU A 19 -12.81 -10.83 -8.09
N ASN A 20 -13.94 -11.35 -8.61
CA ASN A 20 -14.40 -10.99 -9.95
C ASN A 20 -14.80 -9.50 -10.06
N LEU A 21 -15.29 -8.89 -8.98
CA LEU A 21 -15.59 -7.45 -8.94
C LEU A 21 -14.32 -6.59 -8.95
N LEU A 22 -13.28 -7.00 -8.22
CA LEU A 22 -11.97 -6.33 -8.20
C LEU A 22 -11.28 -6.42 -9.57
N HIS A 23 -11.36 -7.57 -10.24
CA HIS A 23 -10.83 -7.73 -11.60
C HIS A 23 -11.66 -6.97 -12.65
N ALA A 24 -12.96 -6.79 -12.43
CA ALA A 24 -13.81 -5.94 -13.26
C ALA A 24 -13.48 -4.45 -13.12
N GLU A 25 -13.02 -3.99 -11.95
CA GLU A 25 -12.57 -2.60 -11.76
C GLU A 25 -11.35 -2.25 -12.62
N ASP A 26 -10.44 -3.20 -12.87
CA ASP A 26 -9.27 -2.98 -13.72
C ASP A 26 -9.58 -3.09 -15.23
N THR A 27 -10.75 -3.63 -15.61
CA THR A 27 -11.14 -3.75 -17.03
C THR A 27 -11.48 -2.39 -17.63
N GLY A 28 -10.58 -1.86 -18.47
CA GLY A 28 -10.73 -0.57 -19.15
C GLY A 28 -9.66 0.46 -18.78
N TYR A 29 -8.87 0.23 -17.73
CA TYR A 29 -7.75 1.09 -17.40
C TYR A 29 -6.50 0.69 -18.19
N HIS A 30 -5.95 1.64 -18.95
CA HIS A 30 -4.65 1.50 -19.59
C HIS A 30 -3.54 1.95 -18.64
N LYS A 31 -2.60 1.05 -18.30
CA LYS A 31 -1.34 1.42 -17.62
C LYS A 31 -0.44 2.23 -18.56
N SER A 32 -0.79 3.49 -18.79
CA SER A 32 -0.08 4.43 -19.69
C SER A 32 0.68 5.54 -18.95
N LEU A 33 0.68 5.51 -17.61
CA LEU A 33 1.39 6.51 -16.80
C LEU A 33 2.90 6.41 -17.01
N LYS A 34 3.49 7.52 -17.43
CA LYS A 34 4.93 7.63 -17.60
C LYS A 34 5.62 7.61 -16.23
N PRO A 35 6.86 7.11 -16.12
CA PRO A 35 7.62 7.13 -14.87
C PRO A 35 7.66 8.51 -14.20
N ARG A 36 7.74 9.58 -14.99
CA ARG A 36 7.68 10.97 -14.49
C ARG A 36 6.37 11.29 -13.76
N GLN A 37 5.23 10.83 -14.29
CA GLN A 37 3.92 11.09 -13.66
C GLN A 37 3.79 10.32 -12.35
N ILE A 38 4.25 9.07 -12.34
CA ILE A 38 4.28 8.23 -11.13
C ILE A 38 5.16 8.88 -10.05
N GLN A 39 6.32 9.41 -10.43
CA GLN A 39 7.20 10.11 -9.51
C GLN A 39 6.60 11.42 -8.97
N MET A 40 5.88 12.17 -9.80
CA MET A 40 5.15 13.37 -9.36
C MET A 40 4.05 13.04 -8.34
N ILE A 41 3.33 11.92 -8.54
CA ILE A 41 2.34 11.43 -7.58
C ILE A 41 3.02 11.08 -6.25
N ALA A 42 4.15 10.37 -6.30
CA ALA A 42 4.92 10.00 -5.10
C ALA A 42 5.42 11.24 -4.34
N ILE A 43 5.97 12.24 -5.03
CA ILE A 43 6.45 13.49 -4.42
C ILE A 43 5.27 14.28 -3.81
N GLY A 44 4.16 14.39 -4.53
CA GLY A 44 2.96 15.09 -4.04
C GLY A 44 2.39 14.45 -2.77
N GLY A 45 2.32 13.12 -2.73
CA GLY A 45 1.89 12.38 -1.55
C GLY A 45 2.87 12.49 -0.37
N ALA A 46 4.18 12.45 -0.64
CA ALA A 46 5.22 12.50 0.38
C ALA A 46 5.38 13.89 1.03
N ILE A 47 5.27 14.99 0.27
CA ILE A 47 5.33 16.35 0.82
C ILE A 47 4.04 16.67 1.57
N GLY A 48 2.89 16.44 0.92
CA GLY A 48 1.55 16.55 1.50
C GLY A 48 1.27 17.84 2.30
N THR A 49 0.18 17.82 3.06
CA THR A 49 -0.13 18.88 4.04
C THR A 49 0.64 18.68 5.35
N GLY A 50 1.12 17.47 5.63
CA GLY A 50 1.81 17.12 6.88
C GLY A 50 3.13 17.87 7.10
N LEU A 51 3.92 18.07 6.04
CA LEU A 51 5.14 18.88 6.14
C LEU A 51 4.79 20.36 6.38
N PHE A 52 3.77 20.89 5.70
CA PHE A 52 3.48 22.33 5.76
C PHE A 52 2.69 22.73 7.02
N LEU A 53 1.60 22.03 7.33
CA LEU A 53 0.77 22.27 8.50
C LEU A 53 1.47 21.81 9.79
N GLY A 54 2.23 20.72 9.72
CA GLY A 54 2.89 20.12 10.88
C GLY A 54 4.26 20.70 11.21
N ALA A 55 5.09 21.09 10.22
CA ALA A 55 6.44 21.54 10.52
C ALA A 55 6.48 22.94 11.15
N GLY A 56 5.59 23.87 10.79
CA GLY A 56 5.62 25.24 11.30
C GLY A 56 5.51 25.33 12.83
N GLY A 57 4.46 24.70 13.39
CA GLY A 57 4.26 24.67 14.85
C GLY A 57 5.34 23.87 15.58
N ARG A 58 5.79 22.76 14.99
CA ARG A 58 6.85 21.93 15.57
C ARG A 58 8.22 22.60 15.51
N LEU A 59 8.48 23.43 14.49
CA LEU A 59 9.74 24.16 14.36
C LEU A 59 9.82 25.27 15.40
N ASN A 60 8.70 25.95 15.67
CA ASN A 60 8.62 26.94 16.75
C ASN A 60 8.85 26.30 18.13
N ALA A 61 8.26 25.14 18.40
CA ALA A 61 8.36 24.47 19.70
C ALA A 61 9.68 23.69 19.93
N ALA A 62 10.17 22.96 18.92
CA ALA A 62 11.38 22.12 19.03
C ALA A 62 12.67 22.85 18.60
N GLY A 63 12.55 23.97 17.88
CA GLY A 63 13.69 24.70 17.35
C GLY A 63 14.47 23.92 16.28
N PRO A 64 15.75 24.24 16.04
CA PRO A 64 16.57 23.64 14.98
C PRO A 64 16.73 22.11 15.09
N SER A 65 16.52 21.56 16.30
CA SER A 65 16.57 20.12 16.57
C SER A 65 15.53 19.32 15.79
N LEU A 66 14.47 19.98 15.29
CA LEU A 66 13.44 19.34 14.46
C LEU A 66 14.03 18.69 13.20
N VAL A 67 15.07 19.29 12.61
CA VAL A 67 15.73 18.74 11.42
C VAL A 67 16.35 17.38 11.72
N ILE A 68 16.99 17.24 12.89
CA ILE A 68 17.58 15.98 13.35
C ILE A 68 16.49 14.94 13.59
N ALA A 69 15.39 15.33 14.24
CA ALA A 69 14.24 14.44 14.45
C ALA A 69 13.64 13.95 13.12
N TYR A 70 13.50 14.84 12.12
CA TYR A 70 13.05 14.47 10.78
C TYR A 70 14.06 13.58 10.05
N ALA A 71 15.37 13.79 10.22
CA ALA A 71 16.40 12.95 9.62
C ALA A 71 16.38 11.53 10.20
N VAL A 72 16.28 11.39 11.52
CA VAL A 72 16.19 10.07 12.18
C VAL A 72 14.90 9.35 11.79
N CYS A 73 13.76 10.05 11.85
CA CYS A 73 12.47 9.49 11.42
C CYS A 73 12.51 9.09 9.93
N GLY A 74 13.04 9.96 9.08
CA GLY A 74 13.20 9.74 7.66
C GLY A 74 14.13 8.57 7.34
N PHE A 75 15.17 8.35 8.13
CA PHE A 75 16.05 7.19 8.00
C PHE A 75 15.30 5.86 8.23
N PHE A 76 14.54 5.75 9.32
CA PHE A 76 13.73 4.55 9.57
C PHE A 76 12.62 4.38 8.52
N ALA A 77 11.94 5.46 8.15
CA ALA A 77 10.94 5.44 7.09
C ALA A 77 11.54 4.99 5.75
N PHE A 78 12.76 5.44 5.42
CA PHE A 78 13.49 5.01 4.23
C PHE A 78 13.76 3.50 4.24
N LEU A 79 14.17 2.93 5.37
CA LEU A 79 14.39 1.48 5.49
C LEU A 79 13.10 0.69 5.25
N ILE A 80 11.98 1.16 5.82
CA ILE A 80 10.66 0.55 5.61
C ILE A 80 10.25 0.65 4.14
N LEU A 81 10.35 1.84 3.54
CA LEU A 81 10.01 2.05 2.13
C LEU A 81 10.90 1.23 1.19
N ARG A 82 12.18 1.05 1.52
CA ARG A 82 13.12 0.21 0.77
C ARG A 82 12.66 -1.25 0.79
N ALA A 83 12.29 -1.78 1.95
CA ALA A 83 11.78 -3.15 2.10
C ALA A 83 10.43 -3.34 1.39
N LEU A 84 9.51 -2.39 1.53
CA LEU A 84 8.23 -2.40 0.83
C LEU A 84 8.40 -2.29 -0.70
N GLY A 85 9.39 -1.51 -1.17
CA GLY A 85 9.71 -1.40 -2.58
C GLY A 85 10.19 -2.71 -3.19
N GLU A 86 10.99 -3.48 -2.45
CA GLU A 86 11.42 -4.82 -2.87
C GLU A 86 10.23 -5.79 -2.93
N LEU A 87 9.29 -5.69 -2.00
CA LEU A 87 8.05 -6.48 -1.98
C LEU A 87 7.14 -6.16 -3.19
N VAL A 88 6.95 -4.88 -3.50
CA VAL A 88 6.13 -4.41 -4.64
C VAL A 88 6.73 -4.85 -5.98
N LEU A 89 8.07 -4.87 -6.09
CA LEU A 89 8.74 -5.34 -7.30
C LEU A 89 8.63 -6.86 -7.48
N HIS A 90 8.64 -7.61 -6.38
CA HIS A 90 8.49 -9.06 -6.40
C HIS A 90 7.06 -9.52 -6.73
N ARG A 91 6.03 -8.79 -6.25
CA ARG A 91 4.62 -9.07 -6.52
C ARG A 91 3.84 -7.79 -6.79
N PRO A 92 3.70 -7.35 -8.06
CA PRO A 92 2.98 -6.14 -8.39
C PRO A 92 1.46 -6.34 -8.27
N SER A 93 0.92 -6.16 -7.06
CA SER A 93 -0.53 -6.02 -6.84
C SER A 93 -0.92 -4.53 -6.95
N SER A 94 -2.08 -4.23 -7.54
CA SER A 94 -2.67 -2.89 -7.54
C SER A 94 -3.19 -2.46 -6.14
N GLY A 95 -3.15 -3.36 -5.15
CA GLY A 95 -3.59 -3.13 -3.78
C GLY A 95 -2.60 -2.33 -2.91
N SER A 96 -3.13 -1.73 -1.83
CA SER A 96 -2.34 -1.01 -0.82
C SER A 96 -1.42 -1.95 -0.04
N PHE A 97 -0.43 -1.40 0.70
CA PHE A 97 0.43 -2.17 1.62
C PHE A 97 -0.36 -3.08 2.57
N VAL A 98 -1.58 -2.68 2.93
CA VAL A 98 -2.54 -3.47 3.72
C VAL A 98 -2.93 -4.79 3.05
N SER A 99 -2.98 -4.84 1.72
CA SER A 99 -3.27 -6.06 0.95
C SER A 99 -2.17 -7.10 1.15
N TYR A 100 -0.90 -6.68 1.20
CA TYR A 100 0.20 -7.59 1.53
C TYR A 100 0.13 -8.04 3.00
N ALA A 101 -0.24 -7.15 3.93
CA ALA A 101 -0.35 -7.51 5.34
C ALA A 101 -1.43 -8.58 5.61
N ARG A 102 -2.62 -8.44 5.00
CA ARG A 102 -3.70 -9.44 5.14
C ARG A 102 -3.33 -10.80 4.55
N GLU A 103 -2.56 -10.81 3.48
CA GLU A 103 -2.17 -12.06 2.82
C GLU A 103 -1.04 -12.79 3.57
N PHE A 104 -0.09 -12.06 4.16
CA PHE A 104 1.02 -12.66 4.91
C PHE A 104 0.70 -12.94 6.39
N TYR A 105 -0.15 -12.13 7.02
CA TYR A 105 -0.51 -12.28 8.44
C TYR A 105 -1.89 -12.89 8.67
N GLY A 106 -2.68 -13.11 7.62
CA GLY A 106 -4.06 -13.60 7.73
C GLY A 106 -5.03 -12.51 8.20
N GLU A 107 -6.33 -12.72 7.94
CA GLU A 107 -7.42 -11.90 8.49
C GLU A 107 -7.41 -11.88 10.03
#